data_AF-A0A5P6P7Q1-F1
#
_entry.id   AF-A0A5P6P7Q1-F1
#
_cell.length_a   1.000
_cell.length_b   1.000
_cell.length_c   1.000
_cell.angle_alpha   90.00
_cell.angle_beta   90.00
_cell.angle_gamma   90.00
#
_symmetry.space_group_name_H-M   'P 1'
#
loop_
_entity.id
_entity.type
_entity.pdbx_description
1 polymer ?
#
loop_
_entity_poly.entity_id
_entity_poly.type
_entity_poly.pdbx_seq_one_letter_code
_entity_poly.pdbx_strand_id
1 'polypeptide(L)'
;MSRSFNAFGLAIGAVALSCLPATAQTKVTNDGISATEIVIGTHQDLSGPIKGWGVPVSNGMKMAVEEINAAGGVQGRKIRLVVEDSGYDPKKAVLASQKLIERDKIFAMVGPMGSPTVLAAQDILLDAGVLQLFPLTAAEFTFKFDPAKPQERLKFNNLLPYVESTRAALKYMMEWKNFKKPCIMHQDDEYGKNVLDGFNQQLGAMKVQPASVTSYKRGASDFSAQVAKMKSDGCDLVVLGAVLREPIGAMTEARKLGWDVTFLGATPTNVMEVPMLGKEAVEGLYAASGFEIPYEDTAKGKVKDWLVNYKKMFGTDANTQAIIGYNAVMTFAFYADKAGKDLTGQKMLDSLESGDKFLDIFSSPPTKFSKTDHLANTITQVQQVKGGRWVLVKDNLMF
;
A
#
# COMPACT_ATOMS: atom_id res chain seq x y z
N MET A 1 90.90 -15.81 9.01
CA MET A 1 89.97 -15.03 9.84
C MET A 1 88.69 -14.81 9.05
N SER A 2 87.58 -15.26 9.60
CA SER A 2 86.23 -15.27 9.06
C SER A 2 85.72 -13.89 8.65
N ARG A 3 85.13 -13.75 7.46
CA ARG A 3 84.04 -12.80 7.21
C ARG A 3 83.07 -13.31 6.14
N SER A 4 81.84 -13.53 6.61
CA SER A 4 80.60 -13.79 5.89
C SER A 4 80.24 -12.66 4.92
N PHE A 5 79.73 -13.01 3.73
CA PHE A 5 78.94 -12.11 2.90
C PHE A 5 77.57 -12.74 2.62
N ASN A 6 76.54 -12.00 3.03
CA ASN A 6 75.13 -12.36 2.96
C ASN A 6 74.63 -12.36 1.52
N ALA A 7 73.87 -13.41 1.16
CA ALA A 7 73.07 -13.44 -0.05
C ALA A 7 71.86 -12.51 0.11
N PHE A 8 71.75 -11.51 -0.76
CA PHE A 8 70.56 -10.68 -0.92
C PHE A 8 69.51 -11.48 -1.70
N GLY A 9 68.52 -12.05 -1.01
CA GLY A 9 67.31 -12.59 -1.63
C GLY A 9 66.33 -11.45 -1.91
N LEU A 10 66.11 -11.12 -3.18
CA LEU A 10 65.03 -10.22 -3.60
C LEU A 10 63.71 -11.00 -3.54
N ALA A 11 62.93 -10.81 -2.47
CA ALA A 11 61.56 -11.31 -2.41
C ALA A 11 60.64 -10.29 -3.11
N ILE A 12 60.23 -10.60 -4.34
CA ILE A 12 59.15 -9.88 -5.03
C ILE A 12 57.84 -10.35 -4.39
N GLY A 13 57.32 -9.56 -3.45
CA GLY A 13 55.99 -9.76 -2.88
C GLY A 13 54.91 -9.43 -3.91
N ALA A 14 54.28 -10.46 -4.47
CA ALA A 14 53.07 -10.30 -5.27
C ALA A 14 51.92 -9.87 -4.33
N VAL A 15 51.57 -8.59 -4.33
CA VAL A 15 50.34 -8.09 -3.71
C VAL A 15 49.18 -8.54 -4.60
N ALA A 16 48.56 -9.66 -4.23
CA ALA A 16 47.28 -10.05 -4.79
C ALA A 16 46.21 -9.07 -4.31
N LEU A 17 45.87 -8.07 -5.14
CA LEU A 17 44.61 -7.34 -5.00
C LEU A 17 43.48 -8.36 -5.13
N SER A 18 42.93 -8.81 -4.00
CA SER A 18 41.64 -9.47 -3.98
C SER A 18 40.59 -8.41 -4.30
N CYS A 19 40.19 -8.33 -5.57
CA CYS A 19 38.96 -7.67 -5.96
C CYS A 19 37.80 -8.44 -5.32
N LEU A 20 37.45 -8.08 -4.09
CA LEU A 20 36.13 -8.38 -3.56
C LEU A 20 35.13 -7.79 -4.57
N PRO A 21 34.14 -8.56 -5.06
CA PRO A 21 33.12 -8.00 -5.93
C PRO A 21 32.51 -6.81 -5.20
N ALA A 22 32.64 -5.61 -5.79
CA ALA A 22 31.97 -4.43 -5.30
C ALA A 22 30.48 -4.76 -5.27
N THR A 23 29.94 -4.98 -4.07
CA THR A 23 28.50 -5.10 -3.89
C THR A 23 27.93 -3.78 -4.39
N ALA A 24 27.13 -3.84 -5.45
CA ALA A 24 26.53 -2.67 -6.06
C ALA A 24 25.73 -1.94 -4.97
N GLN A 25 26.27 -0.82 -4.49
CA GLN A 25 25.71 -0.09 -3.37
C GLN A 25 24.42 0.60 -3.83
N THR A 26 23.33 0.37 -3.09
CA THR A 26 22.06 1.09 -3.29
C THR A 26 22.32 2.59 -3.22
N LYS A 27 21.85 3.34 -4.22
CA LYS A 27 22.04 4.79 -4.30
C LYS A 27 20.81 5.44 -3.71
N VAL A 28 20.98 6.28 -2.69
CA VAL A 28 19.88 7.08 -2.14
C VAL A 28 20.17 8.56 -2.37
N THR A 29 19.19 9.31 -2.85
CA THR A 29 19.34 10.75 -3.10
C THR A 29 19.40 11.56 -1.80
N ASN A 30 20.05 12.73 -1.85
CA ASN A 30 19.96 13.76 -0.82
C ASN A 30 19.18 14.99 -1.31
N ASP A 31 18.67 14.97 -2.54
CA ASP A 31 17.81 16.02 -3.07
C ASP A 31 16.60 16.21 -2.17
N GLY A 32 16.10 17.44 -2.09
CA GLY A 32 14.95 17.76 -1.24
C GLY A 32 15.26 17.82 0.26
N ILE A 33 16.48 17.53 0.70
CA ILE A 33 16.92 17.80 2.08
C ILE A 33 17.73 19.10 2.11
N SER A 34 17.29 20.04 2.94
CA SER A 34 18.03 21.28 3.23
C SER A 34 18.20 21.47 4.73
N ALA A 35 18.80 22.58 5.15
CA ALA A 35 18.91 22.93 6.57
C ALA A 35 17.55 23.19 7.24
N THR A 36 16.53 23.59 6.47
CA THR A 36 15.25 24.08 7.00
C THR A 36 14.03 23.33 6.48
N GLU A 37 14.19 22.49 5.45
CA GLU A 37 13.09 21.83 4.75
C GLU A 37 13.45 20.40 4.31
N ILE A 38 12.45 19.51 4.34
CA ILE A 38 12.44 18.20 3.70
C ILE A 38 11.29 18.17 2.69
N VAL A 39 11.59 17.93 1.42
CA VAL A 39 10.60 17.88 0.34
C VAL A 39 10.16 16.46 0.11
N ILE A 40 8.87 16.18 0.25
CA ILE A 40 8.27 14.89 -0.12
C ILE A 40 7.27 15.06 -1.26
N GLY A 41 7.26 14.10 -2.17
CA GLY A 41 6.34 14.06 -3.31
C GLY A 41 5.31 12.96 -3.15
N THR A 42 4.19 13.12 -3.84
CA THR A 42 3.19 12.07 -4.01
C THR A 42 2.40 12.31 -5.29
N HIS A 43 2.04 11.25 -6.01
CA HIS A 43 0.98 11.32 -7.01
C HIS A 43 -0.27 10.62 -6.46
N GLN A 44 -1.39 11.33 -6.47
CA GLN A 44 -2.70 10.87 -5.99
C GLN A 44 -3.70 10.93 -7.14
N ASP A 45 -4.75 10.13 -7.05
CA ASP A 45 -5.85 10.19 -8.01
C ASP A 45 -6.88 11.21 -7.51
N LEU A 46 -6.60 12.49 -7.77
CA LEU A 46 -7.48 13.60 -7.39
C LEU A 46 -8.64 13.76 -8.38
N SER A 47 -8.48 13.18 -9.57
CA SER A 47 -9.51 13.01 -10.59
C SER A 47 -9.68 11.53 -10.98
N GLY A 48 -10.54 11.26 -11.96
CA GLY A 48 -10.75 9.90 -12.46
C GLY A 48 -11.66 9.03 -11.58
N PRO A 49 -11.70 7.71 -11.87
CA PRO A 49 -12.72 6.81 -11.33
C PRO A 49 -12.58 6.57 -9.82
N ILE A 50 -11.35 6.65 -9.29
CA ILE A 50 -11.05 6.40 -7.87
C ILE A 50 -10.74 7.67 -7.08
N LYS A 51 -11.24 8.84 -7.51
CA LYS A 51 -11.08 10.11 -6.76
C LYS A 51 -11.58 10.07 -5.31
N GLY A 52 -12.56 9.20 -5.03
CA GLY A 52 -13.06 8.95 -3.68
C GLY A 52 -12.01 8.34 -2.74
N TRP A 53 -10.94 7.78 -3.29
CA TRP A 53 -9.74 7.40 -2.54
C TRP A 53 -8.73 8.55 -2.45
N GLY A 54 -8.35 9.15 -3.58
CA GLY A 54 -7.20 10.05 -3.62
C GLY A 54 -7.39 11.39 -2.91
N VAL A 55 -8.60 11.97 -2.97
CA VAL A 55 -8.87 13.25 -2.30
C VAL A 55 -8.74 13.12 -0.77
N PRO A 56 -9.42 12.15 -0.11
CA PRO A 56 -9.27 11.99 1.33
C PRO A 56 -7.84 11.64 1.76
N VAL A 57 -7.11 10.79 1.01
CA VAL A 57 -5.69 10.49 1.27
C VAL A 57 -4.87 11.77 1.26
N SER A 58 -4.98 12.57 0.21
CA SER A 58 -4.25 13.83 0.07
C SER A 58 -4.56 14.80 1.23
N ASN A 59 -5.82 14.85 1.67
CA ASN A 59 -6.23 15.64 2.82
C ASN A 59 -5.58 15.14 4.12
N GLY A 60 -5.58 13.82 4.36
CA GLY A 60 -4.89 13.23 5.50
C GLY A 60 -3.39 13.55 5.54
N MET A 61 -2.72 13.45 4.38
CA MET A 61 -1.31 13.82 4.25
C MET A 61 -1.07 15.30 4.58
N LYS A 62 -1.91 16.21 4.05
CA LYS A 62 -1.81 17.66 4.32
C LYS A 62 -1.98 17.98 5.80
N MET A 63 -2.94 17.33 6.47
CA MET A 63 -3.16 17.51 7.90
C MET A 63 -1.95 17.07 8.72
N ALA A 64 -1.36 15.91 8.41
CA ALA A 64 -0.16 15.44 9.08
C ALA A 64 1.02 16.42 8.92
N VAL A 65 1.23 16.93 7.70
CA VAL A 65 2.27 17.93 7.43
C VAL A 65 2.07 19.20 8.23
N GLU A 66 0.84 19.72 8.31
CA GLU A 66 0.52 20.91 9.09
C GLU A 66 0.82 20.70 10.57
N GLU A 67 0.38 19.57 11.15
CA GLU A 67 0.63 19.24 12.55
C GLU A 67 2.13 19.10 12.86
N ILE A 68 2.88 18.38 12.01
CA ILE A 68 4.33 18.22 12.16
C ILE A 68 5.04 19.58 12.07
N ASN A 69 4.69 20.41 11.10
CA ASN A 69 5.31 21.72 10.91
C ASN A 69 4.98 22.68 12.05
N ALA A 70 3.75 22.66 12.57
CA ALA A 70 3.33 23.43 13.73
C ALA A 70 4.08 22.99 15.02
N ALA A 71 4.45 21.71 15.11
CA ALA A 71 5.25 21.16 16.21
C ALA A 71 6.77 21.42 16.08
N GLY A 72 7.21 22.22 15.10
CA GLY A 72 8.63 22.56 14.89
C GLY A 72 9.33 21.71 13.81
N GLY A 73 8.59 20.86 13.11
CA GLY A 73 9.12 20.02 12.02
C GLY A 73 9.91 18.81 12.51
N VAL A 74 10.58 18.12 11.57
CA VAL A 74 11.44 16.98 11.85
C VAL A 74 12.86 17.47 12.07
N GLN A 75 13.37 17.34 13.30
CA GLN A 75 14.71 17.82 13.66
C GLN A 75 14.96 19.28 13.23
N GLY A 76 13.92 20.13 13.38
CA GLY A 76 13.94 21.55 13.00
C GLY A 76 13.67 21.86 11.52
N ARG A 77 13.37 20.85 10.69
CA ARG A 77 13.05 21.02 9.26
C ARG A 77 11.55 20.89 9.02
N LYS A 78 10.97 21.84 8.29
CA LYS A 78 9.58 21.74 7.84
C LYS A 78 9.46 20.71 6.72
N ILE A 79 8.35 19.99 6.68
CA ILE A 79 8.00 19.14 5.54
C ILE A 79 7.28 19.99 4.50
N ARG A 80 7.74 19.94 3.25
CA ARG A 80 7.02 20.45 2.08
C ARG A 80 6.49 19.29 1.27
N LEU A 81 5.17 19.12 1.27
CA LEU A 81 4.48 18.10 0.49
C LEU A 81 4.08 18.66 -0.89
N VAL A 82 4.51 17.98 -1.95
CA VAL A 82 4.09 18.26 -3.33
C VAL A 82 3.17 17.13 -3.79
N VAL A 83 1.95 17.48 -4.20
CA VAL A 83 0.92 16.54 -4.64
C VAL A 83 0.63 16.76 -6.13
N GLU A 84 0.79 15.71 -6.93
CA GLU A 84 0.40 15.69 -8.34
C GLU A 84 -0.83 14.80 -8.55
N ASP A 85 -1.64 15.10 -9.57
CA ASP A 85 -2.78 14.27 -9.95
C ASP A 85 -2.40 13.24 -11.02
N SER A 86 -2.49 11.95 -10.69
CA SER A 86 -2.34 10.86 -11.67
C SER A 86 -3.66 10.41 -12.30
N GLY A 87 -4.82 10.75 -11.72
CA GLY A 87 -6.14 10.39 -12.27
C GLY A 87 -6.36 8.90 -12.52
N TYR A 88 -5.61 8.04 -11.84
CA TYR A 88 -5.47 6.60 -12.01
C TYR A 88 -4.95 6.17 -13.40
N ASP A 89 -4.22 7.06 -14.07
CA ASP A 89 -3.61 6.86 -15.37
C ASP A 89 -2.08 6.67 -15.26
N PRO A 90 -1.52 5.53 -15.72
CA PRO A 90 -0.09 5.24 -15.59
C PRO A 90 0.81 6.22 -16.31
N LYS A 91 0.39 6.77 -17.46
CA LYS A 91 1.20 7.75 -18.20
C LYS A 91 1.26 9.06 -17.44
N LYS A 92 0.15 9.51 -16.87
CA LYS A 92 0.13 10.69 -15.99
C LYS A 92 0.99 10.48 -14.74
N ALA A 93 0.96 9.29 -14.13
CA ALA A 93 1.79 8.98 -12.96
C ALA A 93 3.30 9.05 -13.28
N VAL A 94 3.71 8.58 -14.46
CA VAL A 94 5.10 8.72 -14.94
C VAL A 94 5.49 10.19 -15.08
N LEU A 95 4.67 11.00 -15.78
CA LEU A 95 4.94 12.43 -15.97
C LEU A 95 4.96 13.20 -14.64
N ALA A 96 4.03 12.89 -13.74
CA ALA A 96 3.98 13.44 -12.39
C ALA A 96 5.27 13.10 -11.62
N SER A 97 5.72 11.85 -11.67
CA SER A 97 6.94 11.41 -10.98
C SER A 97 8.20 12.06 -11.57
N GLN A 98 8.32 12.17 -12.89
CA GLN A 98 9.41 12.90 -13.54
C GLN A 98 9.46 14.36 -13.09
N LYS A 99 8.32 15.05 -13.08
CA LYS A 99 8.21 16.43 -12.59
C LYS A 99 8.64 16.56 -11.13
N LEU A 100 8.16 15.64 -10.26
CA LEU A 100 8.51 15.62 -8.85
C LEU A 100 10.02 15.43 -8.63
N ILE A 101 10.66 14.56 -9.41
CA ILE A 101 12.10 14.28 -9.33
C ILE A 101 12.91 15.45 -9.91
N GLU A 102 12.60 15.88 -11.12
CA GLU A 102 13.45 16.77 -11.90
C GLU A 102 13.30 18.23 -11.46
N ARG A 103 12.06 18.66 -11.23
CA ARG A 103 11.72 20.06 -10.93
C ARG A 103 11.58 20.29 -9.44
N ASP A 104 10.77 19.48 -8.76
CA ASP A 104 10.46 19.71 -7.35
C ASP A 104 11.54 19.17 -6.39
N LYS A 105 12.47 18.36 -6.92
CA LYS A 105 13.61 17.77 -6.21
C LYS A 105 13.18 17.06 -4.94
N ILE A 106 12.22 16.15 -5.06
CA ILE A 106 11.71 15.41 -3.90
C ILE A 106 12.80 14.49 -3.31
N PHE A 107 12.81 14.39 -1.99
CA PHE A 107 13.64 13.45 -1.26
C PHE A 107 13.05 12.03 -1.29
N ALA A 108 11.75 11.93 -1.05
CA ALA A 108 11.01 10.68 -1.01
C ALA A 108 9.66 10.81 -1.71
N MET A 109 9.24 9.75 -2.39
CA MET A 109 7.89 9.56 -2.89
C MET A 109 7.08 8.85 -1.80
N VAL A 110 6.23 9.58 -1.10
CA VAL A 110 5.45 9.08 0.05
C VAL A 110 4.00 8.88 -0.37
N GLY A 111 3.47 7.68 -0.14
CA GLY A 111 2.08 7.36 -0.43
C GLY A 111 1.65 7.43 -1.91
N PRO A 112 2.48 7.18 -2.93
CA PRO A 112 1.99 7.24 -4.32
C PRO A 112 0.87 6.21 -4.51
N MET A 113 -0.21 6.57 -5.21
CA MET A 113 -1.42 5.75 -5.25
C MET A 113 -1.57 4.90 -6.51
N GLY A 114 -2.07 3.67 -6.33
CA GLY A 114 -2.54 2.77 -7.37
C GLY A 114 -1.50 1.77 -7.86
N SER A 115 -1.85 0.48 -7.96
CA SER A 115 -0.93 -0.55 -8.51
C SER A 115 -0.41 -0.24 -9.93
N PRO A 116 -1.27 0.03 -10.93
CA PRO A 116 -0.81 0.30 -12.31
C PRO A 116 0.06 1.56 -12.41
N THR A 117 -0.28 2.59 -11.63
CA THR A 117 0.39 3.90 -11.62
C THR A 117 1.74 3.85 -10.90
N VAL A 118 1.78 3.22 -9.72
CA VAL A 118 3.03 3.02 -8.96
C VAL A 118 3.99 2.12 -9.73
N LEU A 119 3.52 1.01 -10.31
CA LEU A 119 4.39 0.13 -11.10
C LEU A 119 5.03 0.88 -12.28
N ALA A 120 4.24 1.67 -13.00
CA ALA A 120 4.73 2.40 -14.18
C ALA A 120 5.78 3.48 -13.83
N ALA A 121 5.69 4.09 -12.64
CA ALA A 121 6.60 5.14 -12.21
C ALA A 121 7.80 4.63 -11.39
N GLN A 122 7.79 3.37 -10.97
CA GLN A 122 8.73 2.83 -9.99
C GLN A 122 10.19 2.95 -10.44
N ASP A 123 10.54 2.40 -11.60
CA ASP A 123 11.95 2.36 -12.04
C ASP A 123 12.56 3.77 -12.15
N ILE A 124 11.79 4.76 -12.60
CA ILE A 124 12.23 6.17 -12.69
C ILE A 124 12.59 6.74 -11.30
N LEU A 125 11.82 6.40 -10.26
CA LEU A 125 12.11 6.81 -8.88
C LEU A 125 13.37 6.10 -8.36
N LEU A 126 13.46 4.78 -8.57
CA LEU A 126 14.56 3.97 -8.08
C LEU A 126 15.90 4.35 -8.72
N ASP A 127 15.92 4.61 -10.03
CA ASP A 127 17.12 5.05 -10.75
C ASP A 127 17.60 6.45 -10.29
N ALA A 128 16.65 7.32 -9.93
CA ALA A 128 16.94 8.61 -9.31
C ALA A 128 17.46 8.48 -7.86
N GLY A 129 17.34 7.30 -7.24
CA GLY A 129 17.68 7.05 -5.84
C GLY A 129 16.62 7.59 -4.87
N VAL A 130 15.40 7.85 -5.34
CA VAL A 130 14.28 8.33 -4.52
C VAL A 130 13.62 7.15 -3.81
N LEU A 131 13.44 7.29 -2.49
CA LEU A 131 12.73 6.30 -1.68
C LEU A 131 11.24 6.22 -2.10
N GLN A 132 10.74 5.01 -2.36
CA GLN A 132 9.31 4.77 -2.60
C GLN A 132 8.67 4.24 -1.31
N LEU A 133 8.07 5.14 -0.53
CA LEU A 133 7.61 4.85 0.82
C LEU A 133 6.09 4.76 0.88
N PHE A 134 5.61 3.65 1.44
CA PHE A 134 4.23 3.43 1.84
C PHE A 134 3.23 3.63 0.69
N PRO A 135 3.48 3.09 -0.52
CA PRO A 135 2.57 3.29 -1.65
C PRO A 135 1.16 2.82 -1.32
N LEU A 136 0.15 3.52 -1.82
CA LEU A 136 -1.26 3.16 -1.66
C LEU A 136 -1.66 2.07 -2.65
N THR A 137 -0.96 0.96 -2.53
CA THR A 137 -1.19 -0.32 -3.16
C THR A 137 -0.47 -1.39 -2.34
N ALA A 138 -1.08 -2.55 -2.17
CA ALA A 138 -0.48 -3.69 -1.48
C ALA A 138 -0.04 -4.80 -2.46
N ALA A 139 0.31 -4.42 -3.69
CA ALA A 139 0.80 -5.34 -4.71
C ALA A 139 2.24 -5.80 -4.39
N GLU A 140 2.55 -7.06 -4.68
CA GLU A 140 3.80 -7.68 -4.21
C GLU A 140 5.09 -7.00 -4.71
N PHE A 141 5.05 -6.38 -5.89
CA PHE A 141 6.20 -5.68 -6.47
C PHE A 141 6.71 -4.52 -5.60
N THR A 142 5.90 -4.03 -4.66
CA THR A 142 6.22 -2.91 -3.77
C THR A 142 7.10 -3.29 -2.58
N PHE A 143 7.36 -4.58 -2.35
CA PHE A 143 8.18 -5.07 -1.25
C PHE A 143 9.01 -6.33 -1.58
N LYS A 144 8.68 -7.09 -2.63
CA LYS A 144 9.53 -8.18 -3.12
C LYS A 144 10.71 -7.63 -3.92
N PHE A 145 11.92 -8.11 -3.65
CA PHE A 145 13.14 -7.68 -4.35
C PHE A 145 13.58 -8.66 -5.43
N ASP A 146 14.05 -8.13 -6.55
CA ASP A 146 14.96 -8.80 -7.45
C ASP A 146 16.41 -8.59 -6.97
N PRO A 147 17.14 -9.65 -6.55
CA PRO A 147 18.54 -9.54 -6.16
C PRO A 147 19.46 -8.96 -7.24
N ALA A 148 19.06 -9.01 -8.52
CA ALA A 148 19.78 -8.41 -9.63
C ALA A 148 19.58 -6.89 -9.75
N LYS A 149 18.65 -6.30 -8.98
CA LYS A 149 18.30 -4.88 -9.01
C LYS A 149 18.51 -4.22 -7.64
N PRO A 150 19.74 -3.76 -7.32
CA PRO A 150 20.07 -3.20 -6.01
C PRO A 150 19.23 -2.00 -5.56
N GLN A 151 18.66 -1.24 -6.51
CA GLN A 151 17.77 -0.11 -6.19
C GLN A 151 16.39 -0.55 -5.70
N GLU A 152 15.97 -1.80 -5.93
CA GLU A 152 14.73 -2.32 -5.37
C GLU A 152 14.72 -2.34 -3.85
N ARG A 153 15.86 -2.15 -3.18
CA ARG A 153 15.93 -1.91 -1.73
C ARG A 153 15.24 -0.61 -1.29
N LEU A 154 14.97 0.34 -2.18
CA LEU A 154 14.37 1.65 -1.81
C LEU A 154 12.85 1.64 -1.63
N LYS A 155 12.18 0.51 -1.83
CA LYS A 155 10.72 0.38 -1.68
C LYS A 155 10.34 -0.22 -0.33
N PHE A 156 9.36 0.40 0.33
CA PHE A 156 8.84 0.01 1.64
C PHE A 156 7.33 0.08 1.63
N ASN A 157 6.65 -0.98 2.09
CA ASN A 157 5.19 -1.03 2.14
C ASN A 157 4.67 -1.38 3.53
N ASN A 158 3.70 -0.62 4.02
CA ASN A 158 3.04 -0.84 5.30
C ASN A 158 1.59 -1.33 5.17
N LEU A 159 1.09 -1.53 3.95
CA LEU A 159 -0.22 -2.09 3.69
C LEU A 159 -0.19 -3.61 3.65
N LEU A 160 -1.32 -4.20 4.02
CA LEU A 160 -1.57 -5.64 4.01
C LEU A 160 -1.59 -6.19 2.57
N PRO A 161 -0.70 -7.13 2.18
CA PRO A 161 -0.59 -7.61 0.81
C PRO A 161 -1.87 -8.17 0.22
N TYR A 162 -2.16 -7.85 -1.05
CA TYR A 162 -3.39 -8.29 -1.72
C TYR A 162 -3.46 -9.81 -1.90
N VAL A 163 -2.36 -10.43 -2.35
CA VAL A 163 -2.29 -11.89 -2.56
C VAL A 163 -2.63 -12.60 -1.26
N GLU A 164 -1.92 -12.24 -0.20
CA GLU A 164 -1.98 -12.93 1.06
C GLU A 164 -3.28 -12.69 1.84
N SER A 165 -3.78 -11.46 1.84
CA SER A 165 -5.09 -11.16 2.42
C SER A 165 -6.24 -11.87 1.68
N THR A 166 -6.16 -11.98 0.35
CA THR A 166 -7.12 -12.73 -0.45
C THR A 166 -7.06 -14.21 -0.10
N ARG A 167 -5.85 -14.79 -0.02
CA ARG A 167 -5.65 -16.20 0.35
C ARG A 167 -6.27 -16.51 1.72
N ALA A 168 -5.90 -15.75 2.74
CA ALA A 168 -6.35 -15.97 4.11
C ALA A 168 -7.87 -15.76 4.28
N ALA A 169 -8.43 -14.69 3.71
CA ALA A 169 -9.87 -14.43 3.77
C ALA A 169 -10.69 -15.46 2.99
N LEU A 170 -10.25 -15.85 1.79
CA LEU A 170 -10.90 -16.87 0.97
C LEU A 170 -10.88 -18.23 1.67
N LYS A 171 -9.72 -18.64 2.21
CA LYS A 171 -9.60 -19.88 2.98
C LYS A 171 -10.63 -19.92 4.11
N TYR A 172 -10.64 -18.89 4.95
CA TYR A 172 -11.57 -18.80 6.08
C TYR A 172 -13.03 -18.89 5.62
N MET A 173 -13.42 -18.15 4.59
CA MET A 173 -14.80 -18.14 4.11
C MET A 173 -15.23 -19.49 3.52
N MET A 174 -14.35 -20.13 2.73
CA MET A 174 -14.60 -21.46 2.16
C MET A 174 -14.76 -22.52 3.25
N GLU A 175 -13.93 -22.51 4.28
CA GLU A 175 -13.99 -23.46 5.40
C GLU A 175 -15.21 -23.20 6.31
N TRP A 176 -15.49 -21.94 6.62
CA TRP A 176 -16.56 -21.56 7.55
C TRP A 176 -17.96 -21.80 6.98
N LYS A 177 -18.19 -21.39 5.72
CA LYS A 177 -19.50 -21.49 5.07
C LYS A 177 -19.62 -22.67 4.10
N ASN A 178 -18.56 -23.46 3.96
CA ASN A 178 -18.54 -24.69 3.16
C ASN A 178 -18.91 -24.47 1.67
N PHE A 179 -18.48 -23.34 1.10
CA PHE A 179 -18.68 -23.03 -0.32
C PHE A 179 -17.98 -24.06 -1.23
N LYS A 180 -18.54 -24.27 -2.43
CA LYS A 180 -18.14 -25.31 -3.39
C LYS A 180 -17.83 -24.77 -4.78
N LYS A 181 -18.39 -23.62 -5.15
CA LYS A 181 -18.26 -23.01 -6.47
C LYS A 181 -17.74 -21.58 -6.36
N PRO A 182 -16.48 -21.41 -5.91
CA PRO A 182 -15.87 -20.10 -5.82
C PRO A 182 -15.65 -19.51 -7.22
N CYS A 183 -15.95 -18.23 -7.35
CA CYS A 183 -15.74 -17.45 -8.56
C CYS A 183 -15.04 -16.15 -8.23
N ILE A 184 -14.55 -15.47 -9.26
CA ILE A 184 -13.92 -14.17 -9.11
C ILE A 184 -14.35 -13.21 -10.22
N MET A 185 -14.56 -11.95 -9.83
CA MET A 185 -14.58 -10.81 -10.73
C MET A 185 -13.45 -9.87 -10.33
N HIS A 186 -12.48 -9.64 -11.22
CA HIS A 186 -11.31 -8.81 -10.92
C HIS A 186 -11.11 -7.69 -11.94
N GLN A 187 -10.50 -6.60 -11.49
CA GLN A 187 -10.04 -5.56 -12.41
C GLN A 187 -8.97 -6.09 -13.37
N ASP A 188 -9.03 -5.69 -14.63
CA ASP A 188 -8.07 -6.12 -15.65
C ASP A 188 -6.84 -5.21 -15.67
N ASP A 189 -6.06 -5.29 -14.60
CA ASP A 189 -4.79 -4.58 -14.39
C ASP A 189 -3.93 -5.23 -13.29
N GLU A 190 -2.84 -4.57 -12.89
CA GLU A 190 -1.89 -5.02 -11.87
C GLU A 190 -2.55 -5.23 -10.50
N TYR A 191 -3.57 -4.45 -10.15
CA TYR A 191 -4.31 -4.64 -8.90
C TYR A 191 -5.12 -5.93 -8.94
N GLY A 192 -6.00 -6.07 -9.94
CA GLY A 192 -6.86 -7.25 -10.01
C GLY A 192 -6.08 -8.53 -10.27
N LYS A 193 -4.92 -8.46 -10.94
CA LYS A 193 -3.97 -9.58 -11.06
C LYS A 193 -3.51 -10.10 -9.70
N ASN A 194 -3.16 -9.23 -8.75
CA ASN A 194 -2.72 -9.68 -7.42
C ASN A 194 -3.86 -10.39 -6.66
N VAL A 195 -5.10 -9.90 -6.79
CA VAL A 195 -6.27 -10.56 -6.19
C VAL A 195 -6.54 -11.91 -6.86
N LEU A 196 -6.46 -11.97 -8.19
CA LEU A 196 -6.58 -13.21 -8.96
C LEU A 196 -5.50 -14.23 -8.59
N ASP A 197 -4.25 -13.79 -8.43
CA ASP A 197 -3.14 -14.65 -8.05
C ASP A 197 -3.37 -15.22 -6.64
N GLY A 198 -3.79 -14.40 -5.66
CA GLY A 198 -4.17 -14.88 -4.34
C GLY A 198 -5.34 -15.88 -4.34
N PHE A 199 -6.36 -15.60 -5.14
CA PHE A 199 -7.50 -16.50 -5.36
C PHE A 199 -7.05 -17.85 -5.92
N ASN A 200 -6.30 -17.85 -7.03
CA ASN A 200 -5.82 -19.07 -7.69
C ASN A 200 -4.88 -19.88 -6.81
N GLN A 201 -3.95 -19.22 -6.12
CA GLN A 201 -3.02 -19.90 -5.20
C GLN A 201 -3.76 -20.61 -4.07
N GLN A 202 -4.77 -19.96 -3.48
CA GLN A 202 -5.54 -20.57 -2.40
C GLN A 202 -6.42 -21.71 -2.88
N LEU A 203 -7.10 -21.56 -4.02
CA LEU A 203 -7.89 -22.64 -4.60
C LEU A 203 -7.01 -23.84 -4.98
N GLY A 204 -5.80 -23.60 -5.51
CA GLY A 204 -4.80 -24.63 -5.77
C GLY A 204 -4.39 -25.38 -4.50
N ALA A 205 -4.12 -24.66 -3.41
CA ALA A 205 -3.80 -25.26 -2.11
C ALA A 205 -4.97 -26.11 -1.56
N MET A 206 -6.21 -25.69 -1.81
CA MET A 206 -7.43 -26.42 -1.42
C MET A 206 -7.84 -27.52 -2.41
N LYS A 207 -7.14 -27.64 -3.55
CA LYS A 207 -7.49 -28.53 -4.68
C LYS A 207 -8.92 -28.31 -5.20
N VAL A 208 -9.36 -27.05 -5.20
CA VAL A 208 -10.65 -26.60 -5.73
C VAL A 208 -10.41 -25.89 -7.07
N GLN A 209 -11.33 -26.06 -8.03
CA GLN A 209 -11.30 -25.31 -9.29
C GLN A 209 -12.28 -24.13 -9.21
N PRO A 210 -11.96 -22.98 -9.82
CA PRO A 210 -12.92 -21.89 -9.90
C PRO A 210 -14.07 -22.27 -10.83
N ALA A 211 -15.30 -21.95 -10.42
CA ALA A 211 -16.47 -22.14 -11.29
C ALA A 211 -16.55 -21.05 -12.38
N SER A 212 -16.01 -19.86 -12.11
CA SER A 212 -15.95 -18.76 -13.07
C SER A 212 -14.83 -17.77 -12.74
N VAL A 213 -14.19 -17.24 -13.79
CA VAL A 213 -13.24 -16.13 -13.71
C VAL A 213 -13.71 -15.08 -14.70
N THR A 214 -14.01 -13.89 -14.21
CA THR A 214 -14.44 -12.74 -15.03
C THR A 214 -13.61 -11.52 -14.71
N SER A 215 -13.54 -10.59 -15.66
CA SER A 215 -12.82 -9.34 -15.47
C SER A 215 -13.60 -8.12 -15.97
N TYR A 216 -13.16 -6.94 -15.53
CA TYR A 216 -13.70 -5.66 -15.95
C TYR A 216 -12.57 -4.63 -16.11
N LYS A 217 -12.79 -3.61 -16.96
CA LYS A 217 -11.82 -2.54 -17.19
C LYS A 217 -11.90 -1.48 -16.08
N ARG A 218 -10.78 -0.86 -15.73
CA ARG A 218 -10.72 0.28 -14.80
C ARG A 218 -11.81 1.33 -15.11
N GLY A 219 -12.55 1.73 -14.09
CA GLY A 219 -13.62 2.73 -14.22
C GLY A 219 -14.87 2.23 -14.94
N ALA A 220 -15.02 0.93 -15.17
CA ALA A 220 -16.28 0.36 -15.65
C ALA A 220 -17.42 0.66 -14.67
N SER A 221 -18.62 0.88 -15.21
CA SER A 221 -19.84 1.15 -14.43
C SER A 221 -20.95 0.12 -14.65
N ASP A 222 -20.75 -0.82 -15.59
CA ASP A 222 -21.69 -1.90 -15.90
C ASP A 222 -21.00 -3.24 -15.68
N PHE A 223 -21.68 -4.11 -14.93
CA PHE A 223 -21.22 -5.43 -14.51
C PHE A 223 -22.21 -6.54 -14.89
N SER A 224 -23.25 -6.21 -15.65
CA SER A 224 -24.37 -7.10 -15.96
C SER A 224 -23.91 -8.41 -16.62
N ALA A 225 -22.98 -8.34 -17.59
CA ALA A 225 -22.45 -9.51 -18.28
C ALA A 225 -21.64 -10.44 -17.36
N GLN A 226 -20.76 -9.86 -16.52
CA GLN A 226 -19.95 -10.61 -15.56
C GLN A 226 -20.85 -11.31 -14.53
N VAL A 227 -21.81 -10.59 -13.97
CA VAL A 227 -22.73 -11.12 -12.96
C VAL A 227 -23.65 -12.19 -13.56
N ALA A 228 -24.21 -11.97 -14.76
CA ALA A 228 -25.04 -12.97 -15.44
C ALA A 228 -24.26 -14.26 -15.73
N LYS A 229 -22.99 -14.15 -16.16
CA LYS A 229 -22.12 -15.30 -16.38
C LYS A 229 -21.84 -16.06 -15.08
N MET A 230 -21.41 -15.39 -14.02
CA MET A 230 -21.14 -16.03 -12.73
C MET A 230 -22.40 -16.69 -12.14
N LYS A 231 -23.58 -16.08 -12.30
CA LYS A 231 -24.86 -16.70 -11.94
C LYS A 231 -25.11 -17.99 -12.74
N SER A 232 -24.92 -17.94 -14.06
CA SER A 232 -25.12 -19.09 -14.95
C SER A 232 -24.15 -20.23 -14.67
N ASP A 233 -22.90 -19.92 -14.27
CA ASP A 233 -21.90 -20.90 -13.87
C ASP A 233 -22.17 -21.50 -12.47
N GLY A 234 -23.15 -20.94 -11.75
CA GLY A 234 -23.67 -21.44 -10.48
C GLY A 234 -22.77 -21.11 -9.29
N CYS A 235 -22.08 -19.97 -9.30
CA CYS A 235 -21.23 -19.57 -8.18
C CYS A 235 -22.02 -19.44 -6.86
N ASP A 236 -21.43 -19.90 -5.76
CA ASP A 236 -21.96 -19.75 -4.40
C ASP A 236 -21.16 -18.74 -3.55
N LEU A 237 -19.94 -18.44 -3.99
CA LEU A 237 -19.07 -17.37 -3.49
C LEU A 237 -18.45 -16.62 -4.67
N VAL A 238 -18.50 -15.29 -4.64
CA VAL A 238 -17.81 -14.41 -5.59
C VAL A 238 -16.78 -13.55 -4.86
N VAL A 239 -15.50 -13.75 -5.19
CA VAL A 239 -14.41 -12.86 -4.77
C VAL A 239 -14.40 -11.63 -5.68
N LEU A 240 -14.33 -10.44 -5.08
CA LEU A 240 -14.30 -9.17 -5.79
C LEU A 240 -12.92 -8.55 -5.68
N GLY A 241 -12.14 -8.64 -6.75
CA GLY A 241 -10.96 -7.80 -6.99
C GLY A 241 -11.40 -6.43 -7.49
N ALA A 242 -12.14 -5.72 -6.63
CA ALA A 242 -12.85 -4.51 -6.96
C ALA A 242 -12.59 -3.37 -5.95
N VAL A 243 -12.84 -2.14 -6.39
CA VAL A 243 -12.57 -0.91 -5.63
C VAL A 243 -13.88 -0.18 -5.40
N LEU A 244 -14.15 0.31 -4.19
CA LEU A 244 -15.23 1.26 -3.82
C LEU A 244 -16.59 1.17 -4.58
N ARG A 245 -16.70 1.61 -5.85
CA ARG A 245 -17.97 1.66 -6.59
C ARG A 245 -18.32 0.34 -7.28
N GLU A 246 -17.30 -0.34 -7.79
CA GLU A 246 -17.42 -1.60 -8.52
C GLU A 246 -18.05 -2.74 -7.71
N PRO A 247 -17.75 -2.97 -6.40
CA PRO A 247 -18.49 -3.96 -5.61
C PRO A 247 -19.97 -3.60 -5.45
N ILE A 248 -20.32 -2.31 -5.34
CA ILE A 248 -21.72 -1.86 -5.27
C ILE A 248 -22.46 -2.20 -6.56
N GLY A 249 -21.84 -1.92 -7.72
CA GLY A 249 -22.40 -2.21 -9.03
C GLY A 249 -22.66 -3.70 -9.21
N ALA A 250 -21.66 -4.55 -8.92
CA ALA A 250 -21.79 -6.00 -9.04
C ALA A 250 -22.89 -6.58 -8.15
N MET A 251 -22.97 -6.15 -6.89
CA MET A 251 -24.02 -6.61 -5.98
C MET A 251 -25.40 -6.10 -6.40
N THR A 252 -25.50 -4.85 -6.89
CA THR A 252 -26.76 -4.30 -7.41
C THR A 252 -27.29 -5.13 -8.59
N GLU A 253 -26.42 -5.51 -9.53
CA GLU A 253 -26.81 -6.39 -10.64
C GLU A 253 -27.23 -7.78 -10.14
N ALA A 254 -26.54 -8.35 -9.15
CA ALA A 254 -26.93 -9.64 -8.57
C ALA A 254 -28.33 -9.57 -7.93
N ARG A 255 -28.64 -8.49 -7.21
CA ARG A 255 -29.97 -8.25 -6.63
C ARG A 255 -31.05 -8.10 -7.70
N LYS A 256 -30.79 -7.36 -8.79
CA LYS A 256 -31.72 -7.25 -9.94
C LYS A 256 -32.05 -8.60 -10.56
N LEU A 257 -31.07 -9.50 -10.61
CA LEU A 257 -31.25 -10.85 -11.12
C LEU A 257 -31.88 -11.81 -10.09
N GLY A 258 -32.22 -11.36 -8.88
CA GLY A 258 -32.69 -12.23 -7.80
C GLY A 258 -31.66 -13.30 -7.42
N TRP A 259 -30.36 -13.01 -7.59
CA TRP A 259 -29.29 -13.94 -7.30
C TRP A 259 -28.76 -13.72 -5.88
N ASP A 260 -29.03 -14.70 -5.01
CA ASP A 260 -28.55 -14.70 -3.64
C ASP A 260 -27.21 -15.44 -3.52
N VAL A 261 -26.12 -14.70 -3.77
CA VAL A 261 -24.74 -15.21 -3.68
C VAL A 261 -23.96 -14.48 -2.61
N THR A 262 -23.00 -15.15 -1.99
CA THR A 262 -22.07 -14.48 -1.06
C THR A 262 -20.98 -13.75 -1.83
N PHE A 263 -20.71 -12.50 -1.45
CA PHE A 263 -19.58 -11.73 -1.98
C PHE A 263 -18.48 -11.56 -0.93
N LEU A 264 -17.22 -11.66 -1.37
CA LEU A 264 -16.03 -11.38 -0.58
C LEU A 264 -15.14 -10.37 -1.32
N GLY A 265 -15.09 -9.13 -0.87
CA GLY A 265 -14.20 -8.09 -1.40
C GLY A 265 -12.75 -8.23 -0.92
N ALA A 266 -11.82 -7.88 -1.81
CA ALA A 266 -10.44 -7.57 -1.40
C ALA A 266 -10.39 -6.26 -0.59
N THR A 267 -9.23 -5.94 -0.03
CA THR A 267 -9.07 -4.83 0.93
C THR A 267 -9.56 -3.46 0.44
N PRO A 268 -9.48 -3.06 -0.85
CA PRO A 268 -10.02 -1.77 -1.30
C PRO A 268 -11.56 -1.67 -1.30
N THR A 269 -12.25 -2.78 -1.06
CA THR A 269 -13.71 -2.80 -0.83
C THR A 269 -14.06 -2.44 0.62
N ASN A 270 -13.16 -2.64 1.59
CA ASN A 270 -13.43 -2.38 3.01
C ASN A 270 -13.26 -0.90 3.39
N VAL A 271 -14.15 -0.05 2.87
CA VAL A 271 -14.20 1.39 3.17
C VAL A 271 -15.62 1.84 3.51
N MET A 272 -15.77 2.91 4.29
CA MET A 272 -17.07 3.38 4.79
C MET A 272 -18.04 3.79 3.67
N GLU A 273 -17.52 4.20 2.51
CA GLU A 273 -18.32 4.62 1.37
C GLU A 273 -19.10 3.47 0.76
N VAL A 274 -18.61 2.22 0.84
CA VAL A 274 -19.30 1.07 0.26
C VAL A 274 -20.69 0.88 0.86
N PRO A 275 -20.85 0.69 2.18
CA PRO A 275 -22.17 0.60 2.78
C PRO A 275 -22.96 1.91 2.72
N MET A 276 -22.31 3.07 2.83
CA MET A 276 -22.99 4.37 2.75
C MET A 276 -23.66 4.60 1.39
N LEU A 277 -22.96 4.29 0.29
CA LEU A 277 -23.45 4.48 -1.07
C LEU A 277 -24.31 3.31 -1.55
N GLY A 278 -23.91 2.07 -1.22
CA GLY A 278 -24.58 0.86 -1.65
C GLY A 278 -25.85 0.54 -0.86
N LYS A 279 -25.98 1.03 0.38
CA LYS A 279 -27.15 0.81 1.25
C LYS A 279 -27.53 -0.69 1.30
N GLU A 280 -28.81 -1.00 1.16
CA GLU A 280 -29.32 -2.38 1.16
C GLU A 280 -28.70 -3.27 0.06
N ALA A 281 -28.23 -2.71 -1.05
CA ALA A 281 -27.68 -3.50 -2.15
C ALA A 281 -26.39 -4.24 -1.73
N VAL A 282 -25.64 -3.69 -0.77
CA VAL A 282 -24.38 -4.28 -0.27
C VAL A 282 -24.51 -4.91 1.11
N GLU A 283 -25.73 -5.01 1.64
CA GLU A 283 -25.95 -5.69 2.92
C GLU A 283 -25.49 -7.16 2.82
N GLY A 284 -24.72 -7.59 3.81
CA GLY A 284 -24.14 -8.93 3.87
C GLY A 284 -22.80 -9.11 3.12
N LEU A 285 -22.27 -8.09 2.45
CA LEU A 285 -20.95 -8.12 1.80
C LEU A 285 -19.84 -8.40 2.82
N TYR A 286 -18.99 -9.38 2.55
CA TYR A 286 -17.76 -9.61 3.31
C TYR A 286 -16.58 -8.91 2.64
N ALA A 287 -15.55 -8.55 3.40
CA ALA A 287 -14.29 -8.10 2.82
C ALA A 287 -13.09 -8.47 3.70
N ALA A 288 -11.95 -8.72 3.05
CA ALA A 288 -10.65 -8.67 3.71
C ALA A 288 -10.39 -7.24 4.19
N SER A 289 -9.75 -7.09 5.34
CA SER A 289 -9.51 -5.81 6.00
C SER A 289 -8.17 -5.83 6.73
N GLY A 290 -7.52 -4.67 6.82
CA GLY A 290 -6.22 -4.51 7.49
C GLY A 290 -6.29 -3.82 8.85
N PHE A 291 -7.39 -3.15 9.19
CA PHE A 291 -7.57 -2.46 10.46
C PHE A 291 -9.06 -2.18 10.73
N GLU A 292 -9.39 -1.95 12.00
CA GLU A 292 -10.76 -1.59 12.39
C GLU A 292 -11.11 -0.19 11.89
N ILE A 293 -12.32 -0.02 11.35
CA ILE A 293 -12.79 1.28 10.86
C ILE A 293 -13.17 2.15 12.06
N PRO A 294 -12.52 3.32 12.28
CA PRO A 294 -12.85 4.16 13.42
C PRO A 294 -14.09 5.01 13.10
N TYR A 295 -15.25 4.57 13.59
CA TYR A 295 -16.48 5.34 13.48
C TYR A 295 -16.48 6.53 14.45
N GLU A 296 -17.05 7.65 14.01
CA GLU A 296 -17.12 8.89 14.81
C GLU A 296 -17.85 8.70 16.15
N ASP A 297 -18.91 7.90 16.16
CA ASP A 297 -19.71 7.64 17.35
C ASP A 297 -19.02 6.74 18.38
N THR A 298 -18.01 5.97 17.96
CA THR A 298 -17.21 5.10 18.86
C THR A 298 -15.82 5.65 19.16
N ALA A 299 -15.36 6.66 18.42
CA ALA A 299 -14.04 7.26 18.58
C ALA A 299 -13.85 7.94 19.96
N LYS A 300 -12.66 7.77 20.53
CA LYS A 300 -12.27 8.30 21.85
C LYS A 300 -10.87 8.90 21.82
N GLY A 301 -10.58 9.77 22.79
CA GLY A 301 -9.25 10.37 22.98
C GLY A 301 -8.74 11.06 21.71
N LYS A 302 -7.45 10.86 21.41
CA LYS A 302 -6.76 11.50 20.27
C LYS A 302 -7.42 11.22 18.92
N VAL A 303 -8.04 10.05 18.73
CA VAL A 303 -8.76 9.73 17.49
C VAL A 303 -9.96 10.66 17.32
N LYS A 304 -10.74 10.88 18.39
CA LYS A 304 -11.89 11.79 18.34
C LYS A 304 -11.45 13.23 18.02
N ASP A 305 -10.38 13.70 18.67
CA ASP A 305 -9.83 15.03 18.42
C ASP A 305 -9.35 15.17 16.97
N TRP A 306 -8.71 14.13 16.44
CA TRP A 306 -8.27 14.07 15.05
C TRP A 306 -9.45 14.15 14.07
N LEU A 307 -10.53 13.40 14.28
CA LEU A 307 -11.73 13.45 13.44
C LEU A 307 -12.34 14.86 13.41
N VAL A 308 -12.43 15.52 14.57
CA VAL A 308 -12.96 16.89 14.68
C VAL A 308 -12.07 17.88 13.93
N ASN A 309 -10.74 17.79 14.11
CA ASN A 309 -9.78 18.67 13.45
C ASN A 309 -9.78 18.47 11.92
N TYR A 310 -9.88 17.22 11.47
CA TYR A 310 -10.01 16.91 10.04
C TYR A 310 -11.25 17.59 9.45
N LYS A 311 -12.42 17.42 10.09
CA LYS A 311 -13.67 18.03 9.65
C LYS A 311 -13.58 19.56 9.63
N LYS A 312 -12.94 20.15 10.63
CA LYS A 312 -12.67 21.60 10.68
C LYS A 312 -11.79 22.08 9.52
N MET A 313 -10.75 21.30 9.17
CA MET A 313 -9.79 21.68 8.13
C MET A 313 -10.35 21.51 6.71
N PHE A 314 -11.14 20.47 6.46
CA PHE A 314 -11.57 20.10 5.09
C PHE A 314 -13.07 20.26 4.83
N GLY A 315 -13.88 20.50 5.86
CA GLY A 315 -15.33 20.64 5.72
C GLY A 315 -16.07 19.33 5.43
N THR A 316 -15.37 18.18 5.47
CA THR A 316 -15.91 16.84 5.24
C THR A 316 -15.48 15.90 6.35
N ASP A 317 -16.28 14.86 6.62
CA ASP A 317 -15.90 13.84 7.58
C ASP A 317 -14.67 13.07 7.11
N ALA A 318 -13.83 12.68 8.06
CA ALA A 318 -12.69 11.82 7.77
C ALA A 318 -13.13 10.40 7.45
N ASN A 319 -12.29 9.68 6.70
CA ASN A 319 -12.51 8.28 6.41
C ASN A 319 -11.21 7.45 6.54
N THR A 320 -11.36 6.15 6.35
CA THR A 320 -10.27 5.15 6.32
C THR A 320 -9.10 5.60 5.44
N GLN A 321 -9.40 6.23 4.31
CA GLN A 321 -8.45 6.70 3.31
C GLN A 321 -7.66 7.92 3.81
N ALA A 322 -8.31 8.86 4.49
CA ALA A 322 -7.65 9.97 5.16
C ALA A 322 -6.69 9.52 6.24
N ILE A 323 -7.04 8.47 7.00
CA ILE A 323 -6.17 7.88 8.02
C ILE A 323 -4.91 7.29 7.37
N ILE A 324 -5.07 6.55 6.26
CA ILE A 324 -3.93 5.98 5.52
C ILE A 324 -2.98 7.09 5.06
N GLY A 325 -3.51 8.17 4.49
CA GLY A 325 -2.69 9.32 4.06
C GLY A 325 -1.97 10.01 5.23
N TYR A 326 -2.68 10.23 6.35
CA TYR A 326 -2.10 10.80 7.57
C TYR A 326 -0.96 9.93 8.10
N ASN A 327 -1.20 8.63 8.25
CA ASN A 327 -0.22 7.68 8.77
C ASN A 327 0.99 7.51 7.85
N ALA A 328 0.86 7.61 6.52
CA ALA A 328 2.00 7.57 5.62
C ALA A 328 3.01 8.69 5.92
N VAL A 329 2.52 9.91 6.15
CA VAL A 329 3.37 11.05 6.52
C VAL A 329 3.90 10.93 7.95
N MET A 330 3.08 10.49 8.90
CA MET A 330 3.53 10.29 10.30
C MET A 330 4.61 9.21 10.40
N THR A 331 4.48 8.12 9.66
CA THR A 331 5.48 7.05 9.58
C THR A 331 6.78 7.58 8.97
N PHE A 332 6.69 8.36 7.88
CA PHE A 332 7.85 9.01 7.28
C PHE A 332 8.56 9.91 8.29
N ALA A 333 7.82 10.79 8.98
CA ALA A 333 8.38 11.72 9.95
C ALA A 333 9.04 11.01 11.13
N PHE A 334 8.47 9.89 11.60
CA PHE A 334 9.08 9.05 12.64
C PHE A 334 10.47 8.55 12.24
N TYR A 335 10.61 7.92 11.06
CA TYR A 335 11.91 7.42 10.62
C TYR A 335 12.89 8.55 10.24
N ALA A 336 12.39 9.66 9.69
CA ALA A 336 13.23 10.82 9.42
C ALA A 336 13.75 11.46 10.72
N ASP A 337 12.96 11.48 11.79
CA ASP A 337 13.40 11.94 13.11
C ASP A 337 14.50 11.04 13.70
N LYS A 338 14.29 9.72 13.59
CA LYS A 338 15.25 8.69 14.02
C LYS A 338 16.58 8.73 13.26
N ALA A 339 16.55 9.11 11.98
CA ALA A 339 17.75 9.32 11.18
C ALA A 339 18.63 10.49 11.68
N GLY A 340 18.07 11.39 12.51
CA GLY A 340 18.80 12.41 13.24
C GLY A 340 18.96 13.76 12.52
N LYS A 341 19.62 14.71 13.20
CA LYS A 341 19.77 16.10 12.75
C LYS A 341 20.53 16.27 11.45
N ASP A 342 21.43 15.35 11.13
CA ASP A 342 22.22 15.32 9.91
C ASP A 342 21.66 14.30 8.90
N LEU A 343 20.33 14.35 8.73
CA LEU A 343 19.56 13.53 7.78
C LEU A 343 20.22 13.49 6.39
N THR A 344 20.38 12.27 5.88
CA THR A 344 20.76 11.96 4.49
C THR A 344 19.89 10.82 3.99
N GLY A 345 19.88 10.58 2.68
CA GLY A 345 19.21 9.42 2.10
C GLY A 345 19.68 8.10 2.70
N GLN A 346 20.99 7.94 2.91
CA GLN A 346 21.52 6.72 3.53
C GLN A 346 21.05 6.58 4.98
N LYS A 347 21.04 7.66 5.77
CA LYS A 347 20.56 7.62 7.16
C LYS A 347 19.08 7.35 7.26
N MET A 348 18.28 7.86 6.33
CA MET A 348 16.86 7.52 6.24
C MET A 348 16.67 6.03 5.92
N LEU A 349 17.41 5.49 4.95
CA LEU A 349 17.37 4.07 4.61
C LEU A 349 17.77 3.19 5.81
N ASP A 350 18.86 3.53 6.48
CA ASP A 350 19.33 2.82 7.68
C ASP A 350 18.30 2.91 8.82
N SER A 351 17.62 4.05 8.97
CA SER A 351 16.57 4.23 9.95
C SER A 351 15.33 3.40 9.66
N LEU A 352 14.87 3.36 8.41
CA LEU A 352 13.77 2.49 7.99
C LEU A 352 14.09 1.02 8.32
N GLU A 353 15.31 0.57 8.03
CA GLU A 353 15.76 -0.81 8.26
C GLU A 353 16.20 -1.13 9.70
N SER A 354 16.07 -0.17 10.63
CA SER A 354 16.58 -0.29 12.00
C SER A 354 15.83 -1.31 12.86
N GLY A 355 14.60 -1.69 12.48
CA GLY A 355 13.71 -2.45 13.33
C GLY A 355 12.92 -1.64 14.35
N ASP A 356 13.08 -0.30 14.35
CA ASP A 356 12.24 0.59 15.15
C ASP A 356 10.76 0.48 14.72
N LYS A 357 9.88 0.63 15.70
CA LYS A 357 8.43 0.46 15.55
C LYS A 357 7.72 1.81 15.63
N PHE A 358 6.99 2.15 14.58
CA PHE A 358 6.01 3.24 14.62
C PHE A 358 4.65 2.71 15.11
N LEU A 359 4.03 3.46 16.02
CA LEU A 359 2.69 3.21 16.55
C LEU A 359 1.82 4.44 16.26
N ASP A 360 0.69 4.23 15.61
CA ASP A 360 -0.25 5.31 15.33
C ASP A 360 -1.24 5.55 16.48
N ILE A 361 -2.08 6.57 16.33
CA ILE A 361 -3.16 6.87 17.27
C ILE A 361 -4.42 6.02 17.03
N PHE A 362 -4.50 5.32 15.89
CA PHE A 362 -5.68 4.59 15.41
C PHE A 362 -5.71 3.13 15.86
N SER A 363 -4.73 2.71 16.64
CA SER A 363 -4.59 1.32 17.12
C SER A 363 -4.37 0.33 15.98
N SER A 364 -3.75 0.77 14.88
CA SER A 364 -3.34 -0.13 13.79
C SER A 364 -2.17 -1.02 14.25
N PRO A 365 -1.92 -2.16 13.57
CA PRO A 365 -0.71 -2.94 13.79
C PRO A 365 0.57 -2.07 13.70
N PRO A 366 1.60 -2.34 14.54
CA PRO A 366 2.84 -1.58 14.50
C PRO A 366 3.50 -1.63 13.13
N THR A 367 3.98 -0.48 12.63
CA THR A 367 4.80 -0.45 11.41
C THR A 367 6.26 -0.65 11.76
N LYS A 368 6.90 -1.66 11.17
CA LYS A 368 8.31 -2.00 11.38
C LYS A 368 8.90 -2.58 10.09
N PHE A 369 10.16 -2.25 9.80
CA PHE A 369 10.93 -2.85 8.72
C PHE A 369 12.29 -3.36 9.22
N SER A 370 12.98 -4.11 8.36
CA SER A 370 14.36 -4.57 8.60
C SER A 370 15.11 -4.66 7.28
N LYS A 371 16.43 -4.85 7.31
CA LYS A 371 17.27 -5.02 6.11
C LYS A 371 16.81 -6.09 5.12
N THR A 372 16.04 -7.07 5.59
CA THR A 372 15.58 -8.23 4.80
C THR A 372 14.07 -8.25 4.63
N ASP A 373 13.35 -7.30 5.22
CA ASP A 373 11.88 -7.27 5.20
C ASP A 373 11.37 -5.84 5.18
N HIS A 374 10.91 -5.41 4.00
CA HIS A 374 10.35 -4.08 3.76
C HIS A 374 8.82 -4.11 3.68
N LEU A 375 8.19 -5.14 4.25
CA LEU A 375 6.76 -5.25 4.45
C LEU A 375 6.42 -5.18 5.94
N ALA A 376 5.58 -4.23 6.36
CA ALA A 376 5.29 -4.08 7.78
C ALA A 376 4.15 -4.95 8.32
N ASN A 377 3.14 -5.25 7.50
CA ASN A 377 1.89 -5.85 7.98
C ASN A 377 1.63 -7.21 7.33
N THR A 378 1.38 -8.22 8.18
CA THR A 378 1.11 -9.60 7.78
C THR A 378 -0.17 -10.19 8.38
N ILE A 379 -1.01 -9.37 9.04
CA ILE A 379 -2.23 -9.84 9.68
C ILE A 379 -3.45 -9.28 8.95
N THR A 380 -4.35 -10.17 8.52
CA THR A 380 -5.64 -9.79 7.94
C THR A 380 -6.80 -10.13 8.87
N GLN A 381 -7.95 -9.54 8.57
CA GLN A 381 -9.23 -9.85 9.19
C GLN A 381 -10.33 -9.89 8.13
N VAL A 382 -11.48 -10.49 8.48
CA VAL A 382 -12.70 -10.46 7.68
C VAL A 382 -13.74 -9.61 8.41
N GLN A 383 -14.31 -8.65 7.69
CA GLN A 383 -15.46 -7.86 8.15
C GLN A 383 -16.66 -8.10 7.24
N GLN A 384 -17.86 -7.81 7.74
CA GLN A 384 -19.12 -7.91 7.00
C GLN A 384 -19.93 -6.62 7.13
N VAL A 385 -20.56 -6.18 6.06
CA VAL A 385 -21.59 -5.13 6.12
C VAL A 385 -22.82 -5.67 6.85
N LYS A 386 -23.13 -5.07 8.00
CA LYS A 386 -24.34 -5.29 8.81
C LYS A 386 -24.94 -3.96 9.24
N GLY A 387 -26.22 -3.73 8.92
CA GLY A 387 -26.92 -2.50 9.29
C GLY A 387 -26.22 -1.24 8.75
N GLY A 388 -25.69 -1.32 7.52
CA GLY A 388 -24.97 -0.20 6.90
C GLY A 388 -23.59 0.10 7.49
N ARG A 389 -23.00 -0.81 8.27
CA ARG A 389 -21.64 -0.69 8.83
C ARG A 389 -20.82 -1.93 8.59
N TRP A 390 -19.52 -1.78 8.42
CA TRP A 390 -18.60 -2.89 8.53
C TRP A 390 -18.46 -3.33 9.99
N VAL A 391 -18.63 -4.62 10.22
CA VAL A 391 -18.54 -5.27 11.54
C VAL A 391 -17.54 -6.42 11.45
N LEU A 392 -16.66 -6.52 12.44
CA LEU A 392 -15.69 -7.61 12.53
C LEU A 392 -16.38 -8.98 12.58
N VAL A 393 -15.90 -9.92 11.75
CA VAL A 393 -16.33 -11.32 11.72
C VAL A 393 -15.23 -12.22 12.27
N LYS A 394 -14.00 -12.02 11.80
CA LYS A 394 -12.85 -12.81 12.21
C LYS A 394 -11.58 -11.99 12.15
N ASP A 395 -10.80 -11.97 13.22
CA ASP A 395 -9.49 -11.33 13.31
C ASP A 395 -8.35 -12.35 13.25
N ASN A 396 -7.12 -11.84 13.27
CA ASN A 396 -5.88 -12.61 13.42
C ASN A 396 -5.72 -13.73 12.40
N LEU A 397 -6.15 -13.48 11.15
CA LEU A 397 -5.89 -14.39 10.05
C LEU A 397 -4.46 -14.14 9.58
N MET A 398 -3.61 -15.14 9.77
CA MET A 398 -2.22 -15.15 9.33
C MET A 398 -2.09 -15.97 8.05
N PHE A 399 -1.03 -15.69 7.28
CA PHE A 399 -0.68 -16.38 6.06
C PHE A 399 0.80 -16.80 6.05
#